data_AF-A0A2G3PUU5-F1
#
_entry.id   AF-A0A2G3PUU5-F1
#
_cell.length_a   1.000
_cell.length_b   1.000
_cell.length_c   1.000
_cell.angle_alpha   90.00
_cell.angle_beta   90.00
_cell.angle_gamma   90.00
#
_symmetry.space_group_name_H-M   'P 1'
#
loop_
_entity.id
_entity.type
_entity.pdbx_description
1 polymer ?
#
loop_
_entity_poly.entity_id
_entity_poly.type
_entity_poly.pdbx_seq_one_letter_code
_entity_poly.pdbx_strand_id
1 'polypeptide(L)'
;MFYWWVRVFNWIHDGDTHYDNEDYNWCNRGKGEMLDEFYIKLEENDRDKAKEEVKKRLNNSDLRFAKPRKGKDGIYAVMMDSDKRWHDRFYNQVDTYCISCHKHIKGPAANFPRIDWGDFSGKDNFYCSYDCKREIEAKMRGIEGEFQERETPSGIVGYIYHMYNRKEDKHYIGQTKYLPFFRWQEHIKSGSKGNICDIVFEVLTEVNKNYSSNEKNQEYMNNIEAWWIQKYRDEGFEIINDVIPRLTIESLKKAFSEFIAGQQELSI
;
A
#
# COMPACT_ATOMS: atom_id res chain seq x y z
N MET A 1 -27.26 -27.40 2.99
CA MET A 1 -25.94 -28.06 3.10
C MET A 1 -25.41 -27.86 4.49
N PHE A 2 -25.06 -28.94 5.17
CA PHE A 2 -24.56 -28.98 6.54
C PHE A 2 -23.16 -29.58 6.54
N TYR A 3 -22.27 -29.04 7.36
CA TYR A 3 -20.87 -29.41 7.40
C TYR A 3 -20.54 -29.91 8.80
N TRP A 4 -19.83 -31.02 8.87
CA TRP A 4 -19.42 -31.65 10.12
C TRP A 4 -17.91 -31.76 10.16
N TRP A 5 -17.33 -31.37 11.28
CA TRP A 5 -15.92 -31.59 11.58
C TRP A 5 -15.79 -32.83 12.44
N VAL A 6 -14.97 -33.79 11.98
CA VAL A 6 -14.82 -35.09 12.61
C VAL A 6 -13.37 -35.27 13.03
N ARG A 7 -13.17 -35.60 14.31
CA ARG A 7 -11.87 -35.98 14.86
C ARG A 7 -11.95 -37.36 15.46
N VAL A 8 -11.03 -38.22 15.07
CA VAL A 8 -10.98 -39.62 15.49
C VAL A 8 -9.81 -39.82 16.43
N PHE A 9 -10.05 -40.47 17.57
CA PHE A 9 -9.05 -40.73 18.60
C PHE A 9 -9.04 -42.20 18.96
N ASN A 10 -7.86 -42.77 19.17
CA ASN A 10 -7.68 -44.03 19.86
C ASN A 10 -7.52 -43.76 21.36
N TRP A 11 -8.56 -44.04 22.14
CA TRP A 11 -8.53 -43.81 23.58
C TRP A 11 -8.03 -45.03 24.31
N ILE A 12 -6.94 -44.85 25.05
CA ILE A 12 -6.40 -45.83 25.99
C ILE A 12 -6.51 -45.22 27.39
N HIS A 13 -7.23 -45.91 28.26
CA HIS A 13 -7.36 -45.54 29.65
C HIS A 13 -6.20 -46.16 30.42
N ASP A 14 -5.06 -45.47 30.44
CA ASP A 14 -3.96 -45.89 31.30
C ASP A 14 -4.42 -45.86 32.76
N GLY A 15 -4.42 -47.05 33.37
CA GLY A 15 -4.75 -47.24 34.77
C GLY A 15 -3.71 -46.64 35.71
N ASP A 16 -2.48 -46.35 35.26
CA ASP A 16 -1.37 -45.97 36.14
C ASP A 16 -0.25 -45.22 35.38
N THR A 17 -0.49 -43.99 34.94
CA THR A 17 0.62 -43.08 34.59
C THR A 17 0.47 -41.76 35.34
N HIS A 18 0.80 -41.80 36.62
CA HIS A 18 1.32 -40.63 37.34
C HIS A 18 2.66 -40.24 36.71
N TYR A 19 2.65 -39.34 35.74
CA TYR A 19 3.83 -38.58 35.38
C TYR A 19 3.77 -37.24 36.11
N ASP A 20 4.45 -37.17 37.24
CA ASP A 20 4.76 -35.97 38.02
C ASP A 20 5.77 -35.09 37.25
N ASN A 21 5.38 -34.58 36.08
CA ASN A 21 6.12 -33.52 35.39
C ASN A 21 5.18 -32.34 35.18
N GLU A 22 5.37 -31.31 35.99
CA GLU A 22 4.57 -30.08 36.01
C GLU A 22 4.76 -29.18 34.77
N ASP A 23 5.66 -29.53 33.85
CA ASP A 23 5.99 -28.71 32.67
C ASP A 23 5.37 -29.19 31.34
N TYR A 24 4.54 -30.24 31.34
CA TYR A 24 3.89 -30.72 30.11
C TYR A 24 2.44 -30.24 29.97
N ASN A 25 2.28 -29.13 29.24
CA ASN A 25 1.09 -28.66 28.52
C ASN A 25 -0.27 -29.21 29.00
N TRP A 26 -1.03 -28.39 29.74
CA TRP A 26 -2.42 -28.62 30.19
C TRP A 26 -3.37 -29.16 29.09
N CYS A 27 -3.09 -28.88 27.82
CA CYS A 27 -3.87 -29.37 26.67
C CYS A 27 -3.67 -30.85 26.33
N ASN A 28 -2.64 -31.52 26.86
CA ASN A 28 -2.31 -32.94 26.59
C ASN A 28 -2.66 -33.91 27.73
N ARG A 29 -3.25 -33.43 28.84
CA ARG A 29 -3.67 -34.34 29.91
C ARG A 29 -4.88 -35.17 29.47
N GLY A 30 -4.59 -36.43 29.11
CA GLY A 30 -5.55 -37.52 29.04
C GLY A 30 -6.51 -37.45 27.87
N LYS A 31 -6.00 -37.29 26.63
CA LYS A 31 -6.80 -37.53 25.43
C LYS A 31 -6.06 -38.49 24.51
N GLY A 32 -6.72 -39.58 24.12
CA GLY A 32 -6.16 -40.61 23.26
C GLY A 32 -5.48 -40.09 22.00
N GLU A 33 -4.68 -40.94 21.35
CA GLU A 33 -3.93 -40.61 20.13
C GLU A 33 -4.88 -40.22 18.99
N MET A 34 -4.65 -39.05 18.37
CA MET A 34 -5.46 -38.62 17.23
C MET A 34 -5.09 -39.45 16.00
N LEU A 35 -6.06 -40.18 15.46
CA LEU A 35 -5.86 -41.05 14.29
C LEU A 35 -6.16 -40.34 12.98
N ASP A 36 -7.21 -39.52 12.95
CA ASP A 36 -7.67 -38.87 11.72
C ASP A 36 -8.47 -37.59 12.03
N GLU A 37 -8.49 -36.67 11.08
CA GLU A 37 -9.23 -35.41 11.11
C GLU A 37 -9.74 -35.07 9.71
N PHE A 38 -11.05 -34.91 9.55
CA PHE A 38 -11.67 -34.63 8.26
C PHE A 38 -13.00 -33.90 8.38
N TYR A 39 -13.53 -33.45 7.25
CA TYR A 39 -14.84 -32.78 7.17
C TYR A 39 -15.79 -33.58 6.30
N ILE A 40 -17.07 -33.61 6.70
CA ILE A 40 -18.16 -34.23 5.94
C ILE A 40 -19.12 -33.12 5.51
N LYS A 41 -19.63 -33.24 4.28
CA LYS A 41 -20.67 -32.38 3.72
C LYS A 41 -21.93 -33.22 3.46
N LEU A 42 -23.07 -32.78 3.99
CA LEU A 42 -24.38 -33.39 3.77
C LEU A 42 -25.40 -32.37 3.27
N GLU A 43 -26.43 -32.83 2.56
CA GLU A 43 -27.52 -31.97 2.08
C GLU A 43 -28.47 -31.58 3.21
N GLU A 44 -28.79 -32.55 4.08
CA GLU A 44 -29.71 -32.44 5.23
C GLU A 44 -28.94 -32.45 6.56
N ASN A 45 -29.52 -31.81 7.59
CA ASN A 45 -28.95 -31.79 8.94
C ASN A 45 -29.28 -33.07 9.72
N ASP A 46 -28.81 -34.19 9.21
CA ASP A 46 -29.06 -35.50 9.80
C ASP A 46 -27.77 -36.05 10.41
N ARG A 47 -27.73 -36.01 11.74
CA ARG A 47 -26.57 -36.46 12.52
C ARG A 47 -26.35 -37.97 12.41
N ASP A 48 -27.39 -38.77 12.22
CA ASP A 48 -27.24 -40.22 12.12
C ASP A 48 -26.71 -40.63 10.73
N LYS A 49 -27.18 -39.97 9.66
CA LYS A 49 -26.54 -40.09 8.33
C LYS A 49 -25.07 -39.67 8.38
N ALA A 50 -24.75 -38.60 9.11
CA ALA A 50 -23.36 -38.16 9.27
C ALA A 50 -22.48 -39.20 9.98
N LYS A 51 -23.00 -39.87 11.03
CA LYS A 51 -22.29 -40.97 11.71
C LYS A 51 -22.07 -42.17 10.77
N GLU A 52 -23.05 -42.51 9.94
CA GLU A 52 -22.91 -43.60 8.97
C GLU A 52 -21.80 -43.31 7.96
N GLU A 53 -21.71 -42.09 7.44
CA GLU A 53 -20.62 -41.70 6.52
C GLU A 53 -19.25 -41.75 7.19
N VAL A 54 -19.14 -41.37 8.47
CA VAL A 54 -17.90 -41.56 9.24
C VAL A 54 -17.53 -43.04 9.33
N LYS A 55 -18.49 -43.92 9.68
CA LYS A 55 -18.24 -45.36 9.80
C LYS A 55 -17.81 -45.99 8.47
N LYS A 56 -18.45 -45.59 7.37
CA LYS A 56 -18.09 -46.04 6.01
C LYS A 56 -16.67 -45.62 5.64
N ARG A 57 -16.33 -44.34 5.86
CA ARG A 57 -14.99 -43.80 5.53
C ARG A 57 -13.87 -44.52 6.28
N LEU A 58 -14.08 -44.79 7.58
CA LEU A 58 -13.08 -45.42 8.44
C LEU A 58 -13.12 -46.95 8.39
N ASN A 59 -14.08 -47.53 7.66
CA ASN A 59 -14.35 -48.96 7.60
C ASN A 59 -14.39 -49.62 8.99
N ASN A 60 -15.05 -48.97 9.96
CA ASN A 60 -15.06 -49.41 11.36
C ASN A 60 -16.47 -49.32 11.96
N SER A 61 -17.09 -50.49 12.15
CA SER A 61 -18.44 -50.62 12.73
C SER A 61 -18.50 -50.29 14.22
N ASP A 62 -17.40 -50.50 14.94
CA ASP A 62 -17.27 -50.40 16.40
C ASP A 62 -16.93 -48.98 16.88
N LEU A 63 -16.85 -48.04 15.94
CA LEU A 63 -16.60 -46.63 16.21
C LEU A 63 -17.68 -46.02 17.11
N ARG A 64 -17.24 -45.36 18.17
CA ARG A 64 -18.13 -44.74 19.17
C ARG A 64 -18.18 -43.22 18.99
N PHE A 65 -19.38 -42.65 18.96
CA PHE A 65 -19.61 -41.20 18.76
C PHE A 65 -19.88 -40.43 20.07
N ALA A 66 -19.37 -40.93 21.19
CA ALA A 66 -19.61 -40.39 22.52
C ALA A 66 -18.30 -39.94 23.18
N LYS A 67 -18.39 -39.13 24.25
CA LYS A 67 -17.22 -38.89 25.10
C LYS A 67 -16.74 -40.22 25.71
N PRO A 68 -15.43 -40.50 25.71
CA PRO A 68 -14.89 -41.68 26.35
C PRO A 68 -15.25 -41.66 27.84
N ARG A 69 -15.71 -42.81 28.35
CA ARG A 69 -16.03 -43.00 29.78
C ARG A 69 -14.83 -43.64 30.47
N LYS A 70 -14.67 -43.39 31.78
CA LYS A 70 -13.64 -44.06 32.60
C LYS A 70 -13.73 -45.58 32.43
N GLY A 71 -12.57 -46.23 32.26
CA GLY A 71 -12.43 -47.68 32.03
C GLY A 71 -12.92 -48.22 30.69
N LYS A 72 -13.11 -47.39 29.65
CA LYS A 72 -13.54 -47.86 28.32
C LYS A 72 -12.60 -47.41 27.21
N ASP A 73 -11.71 -48.32 26.83
CA ASP A 73 -10.81 -48.14 25.69
C ASP A 73 -11.55 -48.30 24.36
N GLY A 74 -10.91 -47.79 23.31
CA GLY A 74 -11.33 -47.97 21.93
C GLY A 74 -11.31 -46.68 21.11
N ILE A 75 -11.81 -46.77 19.88
CA ILE A 75 -11.79 -45.67 18.92
C ILE A 75 -13.06 -44.82 19.08
N TYR A 76 -12.86 -43.52 19.29
CA TYR A 76 -13.93 -42.55 19.46
C TYR A 76 -13.85 -41.47 18.38
N ALA A 77 -15.00 -41.12 17.81
CA ALA A 77 -15.16 -39.99 16.90
C ALA A 77 -15.92 -38.85 17.58
N VAL A 78 -15.33 -37.66 17.58
CA VAL A 78 -15.98 -36.42 18.01
C VAL A 78 -16.45 -35.68 16.78
N MET A 79 -17.76 -35.46 16.68
CA MET A 79 -18.39 -34.70 15.61
C MET A 79 -18.83 -33.34 16.14
N MET A 80 -18.46 -32.29 15.44
CA MET A 80 -18.81 -30.90 15.74
C MET A 80 -19.43 -30.26 14.51
N ASP A 81 -20.28 -29.27 14.72
CA ASP A 81 -20.78 -28.45 13.62
C ASP A 81 -19.60 -27.69 13.00
N SER A 82 -19.63 -27.59 11.67
CA SER A 82 -18.64 -26.87 10.89
C SER A 82 -19.33 -25.99 9.86
N ASP A 83 -18.53 -25.25 9.11
CA ASP A 83 -19.02 -24.39 8.04
C ASP A 83 -18.44 -24.80 6.69
N LYS A 84 -19.02 -24.23 5.63
CA LYS A 84 -18.55 -24.40 4.26
C LYS A 84 -17.09 -23.98 4.11
N ARG A 85 -16.67 -22.92 4.81
CA ARG A 85 -15.33 -22.34 4.70
C ARG A 85 -14.25 -23.35 5.08
N TRP A 86 -14.44 -24.11 6.16
CA TRP A 86 -13.48 -25.11 6.61
C TRP A 86 -13.45 -26.32 5.68
N HIS A 87 -14.61 -26.84 5.28
CA HIS A 87 -14.68 -27.93 4.31
C HIS A 87 -13.97 -27.54 2.99
N ASP A 88 -14.33 -26.39 2.42
CA ASP A 88 -13.78 -25.94 1.14
C ASP A 88 -12.28 -25.62 1.26
N ARG A 89 -11.79 -25.19 2.42
CA ARG A 89 -10.35 -25.00 2.64
C ARG A 89 -9.55 -26.28 2.34
N PHE A 90 -10.02 -27.45 2.79
CA PHE A 90 -9.28 -28.71 2.65
C PHE A 90 -9.61 -29.47 1.37
N TYR A 91 -10.85 -29.37 0.88
CA TYR A 91 -11.33 -30.19 -0.23
C TYR A 91 -11.51 -29.44 -1.55
N ASN A 92 -11.55 -28.10 -1.54
CA ASN A 92 -11.69 -27.34 -2.78
C ASN A 92 -10.42 -27.51 -3.62
N GLN A 93 -10.58 -27.99 -4.84
CA GLN A 93 -9.50 -28.13 -5.81
C GLN A 93 -9.51 -26.91 -6.72
N VAL A 94 -8.33 -26.34 -6.92
CA VAL A 94 -8.12 -25.22 -7.84
C VAL A 94 -7.46 -25.77 -9.09
N ASP A 95 -7.95 -25.32 -10.24
CA ASP A 95 -7.34 -25.54 -11.55
C ASP A 95 -7.41 -24.19 -12.29
N THR A 96 -6.37 -23.38 -12.16
CA THR A 96 -6.31 -22.01 -12.70
C THR A 96 -4.88 -21.59 -13.00
N TYR A 97 -4.66 -20.32 -13.30
CA TYR A 97 -3.35 -19.75 -13.58
C TYR A 97 -3.01 -18.67 -12.55
N CYS A 98 -1.73 -18.60 -12.16
CA CYS A 98 -1.21 -17.54 -11.31
C CYS A 98 -1.34 -16.19 -12.01
N ILE A 99 -1.91 -15.18 -11.34
CA ILE A 99 -2.11 -13.84 -11.93
C ILE A 99 -0.80 -13.08 -12.15
N SER A 100 0.20 -13.32 -11.32
CA SER A 100 1.51 -12.64 -11.40
C SER A 100 2.37 -13.20 -12.53
N CYS A 101 2.50 -14.52 -12.62
CA CYS A 101 3.48 -15.17 -13.50
C CYS A 101 2.86 -16.10 -14.56
N HIS A 102 1.53 -16.22 -14.60
CA HIS A 102 0.77 -17.07 -15.53
C HIS A 102 1.10 -18.56 -15.50
N LYS A 103 1.80 -19.03 -14.46
CA LYS A 103 2.05 -20.47 -14.26
C LYS A 103 0.73 -21.18 -13.93
N HIS A 104 0.51 -22.34 -14.56
CA HIS A 104 -0.61 -23.21 -14.24
C HIS A 104 -0.50 -23.74 -12.81
N ILE A 105 -1.59 -23.66 -12.06
CA ILE A 105 -1.69 -24.10 -10.67
C ILE A 105 -2.85 -25.08 -10.54
N LYS A 106 -2.53 -26.26 -9.99
CA LYS A 106 -3.47 -27.35 -9.79
C LYS A 106 -3.25 -27.99 -8.43
N GLY A 107 -4.31 -28.11 -7.64
CA GLY A 107 -4.27 -28.79 -6.34
C GLY A 107 -5.20 -28.17 -5.29
N PRO A 108 -5.05 -28.58 -4.02
CA PRO A 108 -5.88 -28.07 -2.92
C PRO A 108 -5.75 -26.55 -2.76
N ALA A 109 -6.88 -25.85 -2.67
CA ALA A 109 -6.93 -24.39 -2.52
C ALA A 109 -6.12 -23.87 -1.32
N ALA A 110 -6.01 -24.65 -0.24
CA ALA A 110 -5.21 -24.31 0.93
C ALA A 110 -3.71 -24.18 0.65
N ASN A 111 -3.20 -24.82 -0.40
CA ASN A 111 -1.77 -24.80 -0.73
C ASN A 111 -1.35 -23.54 -1.50
N PHE A 112 -2.30 -22.77 -1.99
CA PHE A 112 -2.04 -21.61 -2.84
C PHE A 112 -2.41 -20.32 -2.11
N PRO A 113 -1.49 -19.34 -2.04
CA PRO A 113 -1.84 -18.01 -1.57
C PRO A 113 -2.97 -17.44 -2.42
N ARG A 114 -3.85 -16.67 -1.79
CA ARG A 114 -4.92 -15.94 -2.47
C ARG A 114 -5.09 -14.54 -1.89
N ILE A 115 -5.72 -13.69 -2.67
CA ILE A 115 -6.22 -12.38 -2.24
C ILE A 115 -7.69 -12.33 -2.64
N ASP A 116 -8.52 -11.93 -1.70
CA ASP A 116 -9.90 -11.57 -1.99
C ASP A 116 -9.90 -10.12 -2.49
N TRP A 117 -10.22 -9.92 -3.77
CA TRP A 117 -10.27 -8.59 -4.39
C TRP A 117 -11.65 -7.94 -4.21
N GLY A 118 -12.54 -8.53 -3.39
CA GLY A 118 -13.91 -8.09 -3.22
C GLY A 118 -14.78 -8.32 -4.47
N ASP A 119 -15.95 -7.68 -4.46
CA ASP A 119 -17.08 -7.86 -5.40
C ASP A 119 -16.78 -7.64 -6.90
N PHE A 120 -15.55 -7.29 -7.28
CA PHE A 120 -15.18 -7.01 -8.67
C PHE A 120 -15.09 -8.23 -9.58
N SER A 121 -14.99 -9.45 -9.03
CA SER A 121 -14.87 -10.66 -9.88
C SER A 121 -15.59 -11.91 -9.37
N GLY A 122 -16.03 -11.92 -8.11
CA GLY A 122 -16.67 -13.09 -7.49
C GLY A 122 -15.83 -14.39 -7.53
N LYS A 123 -14.54 -14.30 -7.85
CA LYS A 123 -13.62 -15.43 -8.00
C LYS A 123 -12.36 -15.19 -7.18
N ASP A 124 -12.00 -16.17 -6.37
CA ASP A 124 -10.74 -16.18 -5.64
C ASP A 124 -9.56 -16.13 -6.63
N ASN A 125 -8.68 -15.16 -6.42
CA ASN A 125 -7.48 -14.96 -7.21
C ASN A 125 -6.31 -15.69 -6.55
N PHE A 126 -5.82 -16.75 -7.21
CA PHE A 126 -4.76 -17.61 -6.67
C PHE A 126 -3.37 -17.30 -7.24
N TYR A 127 -2.35 -17.55 -6.43
CA TYR A 127 -0.94 -17.35 -6.77
C TYR A 127 -0.17 -18.65 -6.61
N CYS A 128 0.88 -18.85 -7.41
CA CYS A 128 1.74 -20.03 -7.28
C CYS A 128 2.71 -19.95 -6.10
N SER A 129 2.96 -18.76 -5.55
CA SER A 129 3.86 -18.52 -4.41
C SER A 129 3.49 -17.25 -3.66
N TYR A 130 3.98 -17.12 -2.42
CA TYR A 130 3.81 -15.89 -1.63
C TYR A 130 4.60 -14.71 -2.23
N ASP A 131 5.68 -14.98 -2.97
CA ASP A 131 6.43 -13.92 -3.66
C ASP A 131 5.60 -13.30 -4.80
N CYS A 132 4.96 -14.14 -5.63
CA CYS A 132 4.03 -13.68 -6.67
C CYS A 132 2.86 -12.89 -6.09
N LYS A 133 2.36 -13.31 -4.92
CA LYS A 133 1.34 -12.57 -4.18
C LYS A 133 1.85 -11.20 -3.74
N ARG A 134 3.01 -11.16 -3.07
CA ARG A 134 3.62 -9.92 -2.53
C ARG A 134 3.93 -8.92 -3.63
N GLU A 135 4.41 -9.37 -4.78
CA GLU A 135 4.70 -8.51 -5.93
C GLU A 135 3.44 -7.78 -6.41
N ILE A 136 2.32 -8.50 -6.55
CA ILE A 136 1.05 -7.90 -6.94
C ILE A 136 0.49 -7.00 -5.84
N GLU A 137 0.57 -7.40 -4.57
CA GLU A 137 0.18 -6.53 -3.45
C GLU A 137 0.98 -5.23 -3.41
N ALA A 138 2.28 -5.28 -3.72
CA ALA A 138 3.13 -4.08 -3.78
C ALA A 138 2.70 -3.15 -4.91
N LYS A 139 2.41 -3.69 -6.11
CA LYS A 139 1.86 -2.93 -7.24
C LYS A 139 0.49 -2.34 -6.91
N MET A 140 -0.38 -3.11 -6.25
CA MET A 140 -1.74 -2.67 -5.85
C MET A 140 -1.74 -1.60 -4.77
N ARG A 141 -0.77 -1.63 -3.85
CA ARG A 141 -0.62 -0.60 -2.81
C ARG A 141 -0.15 0.74 -3.38
N GLY A 142 0.06 0.86 -4.68
CA GLY A 142 0.41 2.11 -5.32
C GLY A 142 1.73 2.68 -4.83
N ILE A 143 2.71 1.84 -4.46
CA ILE A 143 4.08 2.29 -4.23
C ILE A 143 4.74 2.51 -5.61
N GLU A 144 4.16 3.41 -6.39
CA GLU A 144 4.83 4.12 -7.48
C GLU A 144 5.08 5.54 -6.99
N GLY A 145 6.31 5.79 -6.55
CA GLY A 145 6.76 7.09 -6.07
C GLY A 145 6.32 7.40 -4.63
N GLU A 146 7.25 7.95 -3.84
CA GLU A 146 6.87 8.67 -2.63
C GLU A 146 6.05 9.89 -3.06
N PHE A 147 4.80 10.01 -2.56
CA PHE A 147 4.07 11.26 -2.67
C PHE A 147 4.88 12.31 -1.91
N GLN A 148 5.55 13.20 -2.65
CA GLN A 148 6.31 14.28 -2.04
C GLN A 148 5.33 15.22 -1.33
N GLU A 149 5.54 15.42 -0.03
CA GLU A 149 4.81 16.41 0.74
C GLU A 149 5.28 17.83 0.37
N ARG A 150 4.41 18.83 0.57
CA ARG A 150 4.76 20.24 0.34
C ARG A 150 5.71 20.73 1.45
N GLU A 151 6.97 20.36 1.34
CA GLU A 151 8.01 20.83 2.25
C GLU A 151 8.64 22.12 1.73
N THR A 152 8.89 23.06 2.65
CA THR A 152 9.74 24.21 2.37
C THR A 152 11.20 23.80 2.58
N PRO A 153 12.07 23.90 1.56
CA PRO A 153 13.48 23.56 1.72
C PRO A 153 14.13 24.44 2.80
N SER A 154 14.97 23.83 3.64
CA SER A 154 15.71 24.56 4.68
C SER A 154 16.68 25.56 4.04
N GLY A 155 16.68 26.80 4.53
CA GLY A 155 17.58 27.87 4.04
C GLY A 155 17.09 28.61 2.79
N ILE A 156 16.02 28.14 2.13
CA ILE A 156 15.44 28.75 0.93
C ILE A 156 14.10 29.42 1.29
N VAL A 157 13.87 30.64 0.80
CA VAL A 157 12.57 31.35 0.89
C VAL A 157 11.59 30.79 -0.12
N GLY A 158 12.09 30.51 -1.32
CA GLY A 158 11.34 29.97 -2.43
C GLY A 158 12.14 29.99 -3.72
N TYR A 159 11.44 29.81 -4.83
CA TYR A 159 11.99 29.63 -6.16
C TYR A 159 11.29 30.58 -7.13
N ILE A 160 12.06 31.12 -8.07
CA ILE A 160 11.54 31.70 -9.30
C ILE A 160 11.67 30.64 -10.39
N TYR A 161 10.56 30.35 -11.05
CA TYR A 161 10.47 29.35 -12.11
C TYR A 161 9.98 29.97 -13.41
N HIS A 162 10.26 29.26 -14.49
CA HIS A 162 9.87 29.60 -15.84
C HIS A 162 9.10 28.44 -16.48
N MET A 163 8.07 28.80 -17.24
CA MET A 163 7.29 27.91 -18.08
C MET A 163 7.30 28.47 -19.49
N TYR A 164 7.82 27.70 -20.45
CA TYR A 164 7.85 28.06 -21.86
C TYR A 164 6.92 27.16 -22.66
N ASN A 165 5.91 27.75 -23.30
CA ASN A 165 5.04 27.04 -24.22
C ASN A 165 5.65 27.08 -25.63
N ARG A 166 6.21 25.95 -26.07
CA ARG A 166 6.89 25.82 -27.38
C ARG A 166 5.97 26.01 -28.58
N LYS A 167 4.67 25.79 -28.40
CA LYS A 167 3.68 25.85 -29.47
C LYS A 167 3.22 27.28 -29.72
N GLU A 168 3.01 28.04 -28.66
CA GLU A 168 2.57 29.44 -28.73
C GLU A 168 3.71 30.45 -28.66
N ASP A 169 4.95 29.98 -28.42
CA ASP A 169 6.15 30.79 -28.22
C ASP A 169 6.01 31.82 -27.08
N LYS A 170 5.39 31.39 -25.97
CA LYS A 170 5.05 32.26 -24.83
C LYS A 170 5.77 31.84 -23.57
N HIS A 171 6.20 32.85 -22.82
CA HIS A 171 6.96 32.69 -21.58
C HIS A 171 6.10 33.10 -20.38
N TYR A 172 6.16 32.32 -19.32
CA TYR A 172 5.55 32.64 -18.04
C TYR A 172 6.59 32.50 -16.94
N ILE A 173 6.72 33.53 -16.11
CA ILE A 173 7.62 33.53 -14.95
C ILE A 173 6.76 33.58 -13.70
N GLY A 174 7.05 32.73 -12.73
CA GLY A 174 6.30 32.69 -11.49
C GLY A 174 7.19 32.42 -10.29
N GLN A 175 6.63 32.61 -9.09
CA GLN A 175 7.30 32.31 -7.83
C GLN A 175 6.55 31.28 -6.99
N THR A 176 7.28 30.58 -6.11
CA THR A 176 6.70 29.63 -5.14
C THR A 176 7.58 29.49 -3.90
N LYS A 177 6.96 29.25 -2.74
CA LYS A 177 7.68 28.93 -1.48
C LYS A 177 8.09 27.45 -1.37
N TYR A 178 7.39 26.59 -2.11
CA TYR A 178 7.62 25.16 -2.16
C TYR A 178 8.37 24.80 -3.44
N LEU A 179 8.75 23.53 -3.60
CA LEU A 179 9.34 23.04 -4.83
C LEU A 179 8.48 23.39 -6.08
N PRO A 180 9.09 23.88 -7.18
CA PRO A 180 8.38 24.37 -8.36
C PRO A 180 7.38 23.42 -9.00
N PHE A 181 7.63 22.10 -8.95
CA PHE A 181 6.75 21.12 -9.57
C PHE A 181 5.31 21.16 -9.03
N PHE A 182 5.09 21.53 -7.76
CA PHE A 182 3.74 21.68 -7.22
C PHE A 182 2.97 22.80 -7.92
N ARG A 183 3.62 23.93 -8.19
CA ARG A 183 3.00 25.05 -8.92
C ARG A 183 2.84 24.74 -10.39
N TRP A 184 3.78 24.03 -11.00
CA TRP A 184 3.63 23.56 -12.37
C TRP A 184 2.39 22.67 -12.51
N GLN A 185 2.19 21.72 -11.59
CA GLN A 185 1.00 20.88 -11.58
C GLN A 185 -0.30 21.68 -11.45
N GLU A 186 -0.34 22.72 -10.60
CA GLU A 186 -1.51 23.60 -10.48
C GLU A 186 -1.82 24.32 -11.79
N HIS A 187 -0.80 24.91 -12.45
CA HIS A 187 -0.97 25.58 -13.74
C HIS A 187 -1.46 24.63 -14.82
N ILE A 188 -0.89 23.43 -14.91
CA ILE A 188 -1.34 22.41 -15.88
C ILE A 188 -2.78 21.98 -15.61
N LYS A 189 -3.14 21.71 -14.35
CA LYS A 189 -4.52 21.33 -13.98
C LYS A 189 -5.53 22.44 -14.30
N SER A 190 -5.13 23.70 -14.20
CA SER A 190 -5.99 24.83 -14.57
C SER A 190 -6.18 25.00 -16.07
N GLY A 191 -5.31 24.40 -16.89
CA GLY A 191 -5.31 24.56 -18.36
C GLY A 191 -4.90 25.95 -18.86
N SER A 192 -4.53 26.88 -17.97
CA SER A 192 -4.32 28.30 -18.31
C SER A 192 -3.05 28.59 -19.13
N LYS A 193 -2.07 27.68 -19.13
CA LYS A 193 -0.75 27.89 -19.77
C LYS A 193 -0.49 26.95 -20.96
N GLY A 194 -1.45 26.10 -21.32
CA GLY A 194 -1.36 25.14 -22.42
C GLY A 194 -1.29 23.67 -21.97
N ASN A 195 -0.97 22.79 -22.91
CA ASN A 195 -0.82 21.35 -22.66
C ASN A 195 0.58 21.05 -22.08
N ILE A 196 0.66 20.15 -21.10
CA ILE A 196 1.92 19.74 -20.47
C ILE A 196 2.98 19.25 -21.47
N CYS A 197 2.56 18.60 -22.56
CA CYS A 197 3.48 18.12 -23.60
C CYS A 197 4.16 19.25 -24.38
N ASP A 198 3.55 20.43 -24.41
CA ASP A 198 4.04 21.58 -25.16
C ASP A 198 4.89 22.51 -24.29
N ILE A 199 4.91 22.29 -22.97
CA ILE A 199 5.52 23.19 -21.99
C ILE A 199 6.87 22.66 -21.51
N VAL A 200 7.88 23.52 -21.51
CA VAL A 200 9.18 23.31 -20.87
C VAL A 200 9.17 24.00 -19.52
N PHE A 201 9.66 23.30 -18.49
CA PHE A 201 9.73 23.78 -17.12
C PHE A 201 11.18 24.01 -16.70
N GLU A 202 11.46 25.15 -16.11
CA GLU A 202 12.80 25.50 -15.62
C GLU A 202 12.71 26.24 -14.28
N VAL A 203 13.74 26.05 -13.44
CA VAL A 203 13.96 26.87 -12.25
C VAL A 203 15.01 27.92 -12.59
N LEU A 204 14.63 29.19 -12.59
CA LEU A 204 15.53 30.29 -12.93
C LEU A 204 16.44 30.64 -11.75
N THR A 205 15.90 30.65 -10.54
CA THR A 205 16.63 31.10 -9.36
C THR A 205 16.07 30.50 -8.08
N GLU A 206 16.96 30.05 -7.21
CA GLU A 206 16.65 29.74 -5.81
C GLU A 206 16.84 31.01 -4.96
N VAL A 207 15.84 31.41 -4.19
CA VAL A 207 15.89 32.62 -3.36
C VAL A 207 16.27 32.24 -1.94
N ASN A 208 17.49 32.56 -1.53
CA ASN A 208 18.00 32.25 -0.20
C ASN A 208 17.37 33.11 0.90
N LYS A 209 17.25 32.52 2.10
CA LYS A 209 16.64 33.18 3.27
C LYS A 209 17.54 34.26 3.81
N ASN A 210 17.02 35.48 3.91
CA ASN A 210 17.67 36.53 4.66
C ASN A 210 17.31 36.38 6.14
N TYR A 211 18.26 35.92 6.96
CA TYR A 211 18.08 35.69 8.39
C TYR A 211 17.86 36.98 9.19
N SER A 212 18.14 38.15 8.61
CA SER A 212 18.07 39.43 9.32
C SER A 212 16.66 40.02 9.39
N SER A 213 15.67 39.53 8.61
CA SER A 213 14.26 39.95 8.74
C SER A 213 13.31 39.09 7.90
N ASN A 214 12.40 38.33 8.54
CA ASN A 214 11.44 37.48 7.84
C ASN A 214 10.41 38.25 6.99
N GLU A 215 9.99 39.46 7.40
CA GLU A 215 9.01 40.26 6.65
C GLU A 215 9.53 40.73 5.28
N LYS A 216 10.85 40.84 5.09
CA LYS A 216 11.46 41.22 3.81
C LYS A 216 11.59 40.07 2.81
N ASN A 217 11.40 38.82 3.23
CA ASN A 217 11.65 37.66 2.36
C ASN A 217 10.63 37.54 1.22
N GLN A 218 9.35 37.85 1.47
CA GLN A 218 8.33 37.84 0.41
C GLN A 218 8.52 39.03 -0.55
N GLU A 219 8.82 40.22 -0.03
CA GLU A 219 9.14 41.38 -0.85
C GLU A 219 10.37 41.12 -1.74
N TYR A 220 11.39 40.46 -1.19
CA TYR A 220 12.57 40.06 -1.94
C TYR A 220 12.24 39.08 -3.07
N MET A 221 11.41 38.06 -2.82
CA MET A 221 10.93 37.18 -3.90
C MET A 221 10.17 37.94 -5.00
N ASN A 222 9.29 38.87 -4.61
CA ASN A 222 8.54 39.69 -5.56
C ASN A 222 9.48 40.54 -6.42
N ASN A 223 10.55 41.09 -5.84
CA ASN A 223 11.54 41.89 -6.56
C ASN A 223 12.35 41.05 -7.56
N ILE A 224 12.75 39.83 -7.18
CA ILE A 224 13.47 38.91 -8.07
C ILE A 224 12.55 38.43 -9.21
N GLU A 225 11.29 38.10 -8.92
CA GLU A 225 10.28 37.76 -9.93
C GLU A 225 10.12 38.91 -10.95
N ALA A 226 9.94 40.13 -10.46
CA ALA A 226 9.79 41.31 -11.30
C ALA A 226 11.03 41.57 -12.17
N TRP A 227 12.24 41.35 -11.62
CA TRP A 227 13.49 41.48 -12.37
C TRP A 227 13.56 40.48 -13.53
N TRP A 228 13.23 39.20 -13.29
CA TRP A 228 13.23 38.19 -14.34
C TRP A 228 12.19 38.46 -15.41
N ILE A 229 10.99 38.91 -15.02
CA ILE A 229 9.96 39.34 -15.98
C ILE A 229 10.50 40.48 -16.86
N GLN A 230 11.16 41.47 -16.26
CA GLN A 230 11.69 42.60 -17.03
C GLN A 230 12.81 42.15 -17.97
N LYS A 231 13.74 41.33 -17.49
CA LYS A 231 14.85 40.82 -18.29
C LYS A 231 14.36 40.10 -19.56
N TYR A 232 13.40 39.19 -19.44
CA TYR A 232 12.87 38.46 -20.60
C TYR A 232 12.15 39.40 -21.59
N ARG A 233 11.51 40.47 -21.12
CA ARG A 233 10.92 41.49 -22.01
C ARG A 233 11.99 42.27 -22.75
N ASP A 234 13.05 42.65 -22.05
CA ASP A 234 14.16 43.41 -22.64
C ASP A 234 14.92 42.57 -23.68
N GLU A 235 14.96 41.24 -23.49
CA GLU A 235 15.48 40.27 -24.47
C GLU A 235 14.51 40.00 -25.65
N GLY A 236 13.29 40.54 -25.60
CA GLY A 236 12.32 40.50 -26.69
C GLY A 236 11.31 39.35 -26.64
N PHE A 237 11.21 38.62 -25.53
CA PHE A 237 10.28 37.48 -25.40
C PHE A 237 8.85 37.92 -25.07
N GLU A 238 7.86 37.17 -25.58
CA GLU A 238 6.45 37.38 -25.24
C GLU A 238 6.13 36.77 -23.86
N ILE A 239 5.83 37.63 -22.87
CA ILE A 239 5.52 37.21 -21.50
C ILE A 239 4.02 37.33 -21.18
N ILE A 240 3.41 36.25 -20.70
CA ILE A 240 1.98 36.15 -20.37
C ILE A 240 1.64 36.32 -18.87
N ASN A 241 2.43 37.10 -18.15
CA ASN A 241 2.16 37.43 -16.75
C ASN A 241 1.03 38.46 -16.63
N ASP A 242 -0.07 38.09 -15.96
CA ASP A 242 -1.25 38.96 -15.79
C ASP A 242 -0.97 40.19 -14.92
N VAL A 243 -0.11 40.04 -13.92
CA VAL A 243 0.29 41.10 -12.99
C VAL A 243 1.80 41.05 -12.80
N ILE A 244 2.45 42.19 -12.97
CA ILE A 244 3.89 42.35 -12.70
C ILE A 244 4.02 43.03 -11.33
N PRO A 245 4.75 42.44 -10.38
CA PRO A 245 5.08 43.14 -9.13
C PRO A 245 5.86 44.42 -9.48
N ARG A 246 5.43 45.57 -8.97
CA ARG A 246 6.16 46.83 -9.21
C ARG A 246 7.47 46.79 -8.43
N LEU A 247 8.61 46.76 -9.13
CA LEU A 247 9.90 47.12 -8.57
C LEU A 247 9.79 48.56 -8.04
N THR A 248 9.78 48.73 -6.72
CA THR A 248 9.71 50.07 -6.13
C THR A 248 11.02 50.80 -6.40
N ILE A 249 10.97 52.09 -6.70
CA ILE A 249 12.17 52.92 -6.97
C ILE A 249 13.17 52.85 -5.80
N GLU A 250 12.67 52.67 -4.57
CA GLU A 250 13.49 52.49 -3.37
C GLU A 250 14.27 51.18 -3.38
N SER A 251 13.69 50.08 -3.87
CA SER A 251 14.37 48.79 -4.02
C SER A 251 15.51 48.85 -5.03
N LEU A 252 15.29 49.55 -6.17
CA LEU A 252 16.32 49.79 -7.18
C LEU A 252 17.44 50.68 -6.66
N LYS A 253 17.12 51.75 -5.93
CA LYS A 253 18.11 52.63 -5.29
C LYS A 253 18.96 51.86 -4.28
N LYS A 254 18.36 50.99 -3.47
CA LYS A 254 19.07 50.19 -2.47
C LYS A 254 20.04 49.20 -3.12
N ALA A 255 19.60 48.45 -4.13
CA ALA A 255 20.45 47.50 -4.85
C ALA A 255 21.62 48.20 -5.57
N PHE A 256 21.38 49.38 -6.14
CA PHE A 256 22.43 50.18 -6.76
C PHE A 256 23.44 50.72 -5.74
N SER A 257 22.98 51.19 -4.57
CA SER A 257 23.85 51.63 -3.48
C SER A 257 24.71 50.48 -2.92
N GLU A 258 24.14 49.28 -2.76
CA GLU A 258 24.86 48.07 -2.32
C GLU A 258 25.93 47.64 -3.34
N PHE A 259 25.62 47.73 -4.64
CA PHE A 259 26.58 47.43 -5.71
C PHE A 259 27.77 48.42 -5.73
N ILE A 260 27.52 49.72 -5.57
CA ILE A 260 28.58 50.74 -5.50
C ILE A 260 29.44 50.55 -4.24
N ALA A 261 28.83 50.25 -3.08
CA ALA A 261 29.56 50.02 -1.84
C ALA A 261 30.50 48.80 -1.95
N GLY A 262 30.04 47.70 -2.53
CA GLY A 262 30.86 46.50 -2.75
C GLY A 262 32.02 46.70 -3.74
N GLN A 263 31.86 47.60 -4.72
CA GLN A 263 32.96 47.96 -5.62
C GLN A 263 34.05 48.80 -4.94
N GLN A 264 33.69 49.63 -3.95
CA GLN A 264 34.68 50.41 -3.20
C GLN A 264 35.54 49.53 -2.28
N GLU A 265 34.97 48.46 -1.70
CA GLU A 265 35.71 47.50 -0.87
C GLU A 265 36.69 46.61 -1.67
N LEU A 266 36.45 46.41 -2.96
CA LEU A 266 37.35 45.67 -3.87
C LEU A 266 38.45 46.54 -4.48
N SER A 267 38.43 47.86 -4.22
CA SER A 267 39.38 48.84 -4.77
C SER A 267 40.51 49.24 -3.81
N ILE A 268 40.81 48.42 -2.80
CA ILE A 268 41.95 48.55 -1.89
C ILE A 268 42.91 47.37 -2.06
#